data_AF-A0A4Q3CHW6-F1
#
_entry.id   AF-A0A4Q3CHW6-F1
#
_cell.length_a   1.000
_cell.length_b   1.000
_cell.length_c   1.000
_cell.angle_alpha   90.00
_cell.angle_beta   90.00
_cell.angle_gamma   90.00
#
_symmetry.space_group_name_H-M   'P 1'
#
loop_
_entity.id
_entity.type
_entity.pdbx_description
1 polymer ?
#
loop_
_entity_poly.entity_id
_entity_poly.type
_entity_poly.pdbx_seq_one_letter_code
_entity_poly.pdbx_strand_id
1 'polypeptide(L)' 'MDIGDNLLSVAVEAEDGTATSYNITVTREASGNNMLSNLTSNTGTFDPAFYPETDSYELMVGSTFENVTLT' A
#
# COMPACT_ATOMS: atom_id res chain seq x y z
N MET A 1 12.03 5.37 -5.24
CA MET A 1 11.06 6.41 -5.62
C MET A 1 9.89 6.25 -4.68
N ASP A 2 9.62 7.26 -3.88
CA ASP A 2 8.55 7.31 -2.90
C ASP A 2 7.25 7.79 -3.56
N ILE A 3 6.10 7.58 -2.90
CA ILE A 3 4.84 8.14 -3.41
C ILE A 3 4.95 9.66 -3.27
N GLY A 4 4.46 10.39 -4.26
CA GLY A 4 4.63 11.84 -4.37
C GLY A 4 5.87 12.23 -5.15
N ASP A 5 6.41 13.40 -4.85
CA ASP A 5 7.49 14.01 -5.62
C ASP A 5 8.85 13.38 -5.31
N ASN A 6 9.55 12.98 -6.36
CA ASN A 6 10.91 12.47 -6.30
C ASN A 6 11.82 13.41 -7.07
N LEU A 7 12.78 14.01 -6.37
CA LEU A 7 13.76 14.91 -6.98
C LEU A 7 14.97 14.11 -7.47
N LEU A 8 15.26 14.19 -8.76
CA LEU A 8 16.48 13.67 -9.36
C LEU A 8 17.36 14.84 -9.78
N SER A 9 18.58 14.89 -9.24
CA SER A 9 19.58 15.89 -9.61
C SER A 9 20.55 15.31 -10.63
N VAL A 10 20.70 15.99 -11.76
CA VAL A 10 21.61 15.64 -12.84
C VAL A 10 22.67 16.72 -12.96
N ALA A 11 23.92 16.38 -12.65
CA ALA A 11 25.05 17.26 -12.92
C ALA A 11 25.56 17.03 -14.34
N VAL A 12 25.71 18.11 -15.09
CA VAL A 12 26.33 18.12 -16.43
C VAL A 12 27.62 18.91 -16.32
N GLU A 13 28.74 18.25 -16.57
CA GLU A 13 30.07 18.87 -16.62
C GLU A 13 30.48 19.04 -18.09
N ALA A 14 30.82 20.29 -18.46
CA ALA A 14 31.34 20.61 -19.79
C ALA A 14 32.84 20.25 -19.88
N GLU A 15 33.37 20.17 -21.11
CA GLU A 15 34.79 19.84 -21.36
C GLU A 15 35.77 20.83 -20.67
N ASP A 16 35.33 22.07 -20.43
CA ASP A 16 36.09 23.09 -19.71
C ASP A 16 36.05 22.97 -18.17
N GLY A 17 35.36 21.96 -17.64
CA GLY A 17 35.19 21.71 -16.19
C GLY A 17 34.02 22.46 -15.55
N THR A 18 33.23 23.21 -16.32
CA THR A 18 32.05 23.90 -15.79
C THR A 18 30.92 22.89 -15.51
N ALA A 19 30.46 22.81 -14.26
CA ALA A 19 29.33 21.96 -13.88
C ALA A 19 28.01 22.74 -13.73
N THR A 20 26.93 22.21 -14.29
CA THR A 20 25.55 22.71 -14.13
C THR A 20 24.64 21.60 -13.64
N SER A 21 23.86 21.86 -12.59
CA SER A 21 22.90 20.90 -12.06
C SER A 21 21.49 21.18 -12.54
N TYR A 22 20.79 20.14 -13.00
CA TYR A 22 19.39 20.16 -13.38
C TYR A 22 18.59 19.30 -12.44
N ASN A 23 17.46 19.83 -11.98
CA ASN A 23 16.53 19.12 -11.12
C ASN A 23 15.35 18.61 -11.96
N ILE A 24 15.11 17.31 -11.92
CA ILE A 24 13.96 16.65 -12.53
C ILE A 24 13.06 16.18 -11.39
N THR A 25 11.84 16.71 -11.35
CA THR A 25 10.81 16.22 -10.42
C THR A 25 10.00 15.13 -11.11
N VAL A 26 10.03 13.93 -10.56
CA VAL A 26 9.20 12.79 -10.97
C VAL A 26 8.14 12.56 -9.91
N THR A 27 6.88 12.83 -10.23
CA THR A 27 5.76 12.55 -9.32
C THR A 27 5.29 11.12 -9.52
N ARG A 28 5.37 10.30 -8.46
CA ARG A 28 4.83 8.94 -8.46
C ARG A 28 3.48 8.94 -7.76
N GLU A 29 2.41 8.67 -8.49
CA GLU A 29 1.08 8.56 -7.90
C GLU A 29 0.98 7.39 -6.92
N ALA A 30 0.07 7.52 -5.95
CA ALA A 30 -0.29 6.39 -5.10
C ALA A 30 -0.96 5.30 -5.93
N SER A 31 -0.85 4.04 -5.48
CA SER A 31 -1.60 2.94 -6.09
C SER A 31 -3.10 3.23 -6.03
N GLY A 32 -3.82 3.01 -7.14
CA GLY A 32 -5.28 3.04 -7.15
C GLY A 32 -5.94 1.82 -6.48
N ASN A 33 -5.16 0.79 -6.14
CA ASN A 33 -5.66 -0.37 -5.41
C ASN A 33 -5.86 -0.02 -3.93
N ASN A 34 -7.12 -0.02 -3.50
CA ASN A 34 -7.57 0.23 -2.14
C ASN A 34 -8.09 -1.04 -1.44
N MET A 35 -7.89 -2.21 -2.03
CA MET A 35 -8.42 -3.48 -1.51
C MET A 35 -7.63 -3.94 -0.29
N LEU A 36 -8.31 -4.60 0.64
CA LEU A 36 -7.63 -5.31 1.73
C LEU A 36 -6.73 -6.41 1.16
N SER A 37 -5.54 -6.56 1.73
CA SER A 37 -4.65 -7.66 1.38
C SER A 37 -5.03 -8.96 2.08
N ASN A 38 -5.69 -8.85 3.24
CA ASN A 38 -6.16 -9.97 4.04
C ASN A 38 -7.31 -9.54 4.94
N LEU A 39 -8.10 -10.52 5.38
CA LEU A 39 -9.05 -10.38 6.48
C LEU A 39 -9.14 -11.71 7.23
N THR A 40 -8.77 -11.68 8.49
CA THR A 40 -8.69 -12.83 9.40
C THR A 40 -9.38 -12.52 10.71
N SER A 41 -9.77 -13.58 11.43
CA SER A 41 -10.30 -13.48 12.78
C SER A 41 -9.53 -14.41 13.70
N ASN A 42 -9.39 -14.02 14.97
CA ASN A 42 -8.87 -14.91 16.01
C ASN A 42 -9.86 -16.02 16.41
N THR A 43 -11.08 -16.02 15.85
CA THR A 43 -12.15 -16.98 16.13
C THR A 43 -12.85 -17.36 14.84
N GLY A 44 -13.29 -18.62 14.69
CA GLY A 44 -14.09 -19.04 13.54
C GLY A 44 -13.39 -18.85 12.19
N THR A 45 -14.17 -18.93 11.12
CA THR A 45 -13.74 -18.68 9.74
C THR A 45 -14.83 -17.89 9.03
N PHE A 46 -14.43 -16.95 8.17
CA PHE A 46 -15.38 -16.23 7.33
C PHE A 46 -16.01 -17.16 6.29
N ASP A 47 -17.31 -16.99 6.06
CA ASP A 47 -18.04 -17.58 4.94
C ASP A 47 -18.68 -16.44 4.12
N PRO A 48 -18.28 -16.25 2.85
CA PRO A 48 -17.25 -17.00 2.12
C PRO A 48 -15.83 -16.75 2.66
N ALA A 49 -14.87 -17.58 2.25
CA ALA A 49 -13.45 -17.29 2.51
C ALA A 49 -13.05 -15.93 1.92
N PHE A 50 -12.11 -15.23 2.58
CA PHE A 50 -11.71 -13.89 2.17
C PHE A 50 -11.33 -13.81 0.69
N TYR A 51 -11.95 -12.86 0.00
CA TYR A 51 -11.61 -12.47 -1.35
C TYR A 51 -11.71 -10.94 -1.48
N PRO A 52 -10.71 -10.24 -2.03
CA PRO A 52 -10.68 -8.78 -2.02
C PRO A 52 -11.92 -8.09 -2.64
N GLU A 53 -12.60 -8.73 -3.61
CA GLU A 53 -13.80 -8.20 -4.27
C GLU A 53 -15.12 -8.55 -3.55
N THR A 54 -15.06 -9.33 -2.47
CA THR A 54 -16.25 -9.68 -1.69
C THR A 54 -16.49 -8.65 -0.60
N ASP A 55 -17.67 -8.02 -0.64
CA ASP A 55 -18.05 -6.95 0.29
C ASP A 55 -18.79 -7.44 1.54
N SER A 56 -19.19 -8.71 1.61
CA SER A 56 -20.01 -9.24 2.71
C SER A 56 -19.55 -10.62 3.14
N TYR A 57 -19.42 -10.78 4.46
CA TYR A 57 -18.94 -11.98 5.11
C TYR A 57 -19.78 -12.28 6.34
N GLU A 58 -19.98 -13.56 6.62
CA GLU A 58 -20.51 -14.03 7.89
C GLU A 58 -19.41 -14.70 8.70
N LEU A 59 -19.43 -14.48 10.02
CA LEU A 59 -18.52 -15.10 10.97
C LEU A 59 -19.33 -15.64 12.15
N MET A 60 -19.33 -16.97 12.29
CA MET A 60 -19.96 -17.60 13.45
C MET A 60 -18.99 -17.61 14.63
N VAL A 61 -19.42 -17.01 15.74
CA VAL A 61 -18.62 -16.88 16.96
C VAL A 61 -19.29 -17.65 18.09
N GLY A 62 -18.51 -18.46 18.81
CA GLY A 62 -18.99 -19.20 19.98
C GLY A 62 -19.29 -18.29 21.17
N SER A 63 -20.23 -18.68 22.02
CA SER A 63 -20.66 -17.88 23.18
C SER A 63 -19.62 -17.74 24.30
N THR A 64 -18.47 -18.41 24.18
CA THR A 64 -17.36 -18.36 25.15
C THR A 64 -16.34 -17.27 24.84
N PHE A 65 -16.44 -16.61 23.69
CA PHE A 65 -15.54 -15.52 23.33
C PHE A 65 -16.07 -14.20 23.89
N GLU A 66 -15.27 -13.54 24.73
CA GLU A 66 -15.59 -12.20 25.24
C GLU A 66 -15.24 -11.09 24.25
N ASN A 67 -14.25 -11.34 23.38
CA ASN A 67 -13.74 -10.40 22.39
C ASN A 67 -13.40 -11.12 21.08
N VAL A 68 -13.62 -10.41 19.97
CA VAL A 68 -13.20 -10.84 18.62
C VAL A 68 -12.31 -9.75 18.04
N THR A 69 -11.16 -10.15 17.54
CA THR A 69 -10.20 -9.29 16.87
C THR A 69 -10.16 -9.67 15.39
N LEU A 70 -10.28 -8.65 14.53
CA LEU A 70 -10.13 -8.79 13.09
C LEU A 70 -8.79 -8.19 12.65
N THR A 71 -8.11 -8.81 11.70
CA THR A 71 -6.80 -8.36 11.19
C THR A 71 -6.71 -8.57 9.69
#